data_AF-A0A0B6Y5R5-F1
#
_entry.id   AF-A0A0B6Y5R5-F1
#
_cell.length_a   1.000
_cell.length_b   1.000
_cell.length_c   1.000
_cell.angle_alpha   90.00
_cell.angle_beta   90.00
_cell.angle_gamma   90.00
#
_symmetry.space_group_name_H-M   'P 1'
#
loop_
_entity.id
_entity.type
_entity.pdbx_description
1 polymer ?
#
loop_
_entity_poly.entity_id
_entity_poly.type
_entity_poly.pdbx_seq_one_letter_code
_entity_poly.pdbx_strand_id
1 'polypeptide(L)'
;PRTGGVIEETVLEDTSSVCLTDQMIIKLATLGCELEKRFGCPRDIEWAIDGENIYMLQCRPITIAENETEEELIHEFDSPMTCDYQWLTTANISEMMPGAVTPLTLS
;
A
#
# COMPACT_ATOMS: atom_id res chain seq x y z
N PRO A 1 12.74 -3.07 38.82
CA PRO A 1 11.40 -3.39 38.27
C PRO A 1 10.92 -2.27 37.34
N ARG A 2 10.96 -2.49 36.02
CA ARG A 2 10.38 -1.54 35.04
C ARG A 2 8.87 -1.72 35.07
N THR A 3 8.16 -0.72 35.56
CA THR A 3 6.70 -0.61 35.49
C THR A 3 6.32 -0.34 34.03
N GLY A 4 6.04 -1.39 33.27
CA GLY A 4 5.36 -1.28 31.98
C GLY A 4 3.89 -0.95 32.19
N GLY A 5 3.34 -0.09 31.33
CA GLY A 5 1.94 0.33 31.36
C GLY A 5 1.60 1.16 30.12
N VAL A 6 0.31 1.31 29.84
CA VAL A 6 -0.22 2.22 28.81
C VAL A 6 -0.70 3.48 29.54
N ILE A 7 -0.31 4.64 29.04
CA ILE A 7 -0.83 5.93 29.51
C ILE A 7 -1.68 6.47 28.35
N GLU A 8 -2.96 6.67 28.61
CA GLU A 8 -3.85 7.42 27.72
C GLU A 8 -3.89 8.86 28.20
N GLU A 9 -3.49 9.78 27.34
CA GLU A 9 -3.55 11.21 27.61
C GLU A 9 -4.45 11.87 26.57
N THR A 10 -5.39 12.68 27.03
CA THR A 10 -6.27 13.44 26.15
C THR A 10 -5.47 14.59 25.56
N VAL A 11 -5.18 14.53 24.25
CA VAL A 11 -4.50 15.60 23.54
C VAL A 11 -5.42 16.82 23.50
N LEU A 12 -5.03 17.89 24.21
CA LEU A 12 -5.77 19.17 24.28
C LEU A 12 -5.33 20.16 23.18
N GLU A 13 -4.66 19.70 22.13
CA GLU A 13 -4.06 20.58 21.13
C GLU A 13 -5.01 20.94 19.98
N ASP A 14 -4.83 22.17 19.50
CA ASP A 14 -5.46 22.74 18.32
C ASP A 14 -5.15 21.87 17.09
N THR A 15 -6.16 21.16 16.60
CA THR A 15 -6.10 20.30 15.40
C THR A 15 -5.72 21.06 14.13
N SER A 16 -5.63 22.39 14.18
CA SER A 16 -5.28 23.25 13.06
C SER A 16 -3.76 23.45 12.89
N SER A 17 -2.94 22.97 13.85
CA SER A 17 -1.48 23.11 13.81
C SER A 17 -0.80 21.94 13.11
N VAL A 18 0.28 22.22 12.38
CA VAL A 18 1.07 21.19 11.69
C VAL A 18 1.94 20.46 12.71
N CYS A 19 1.83 19.14 12.80
CA CYS A 19 2.54 18.31 13.79
C CYS A 19 4.02 18.08 13.48
N LEU A 20 4.51 18.48 12.30
CA LEU A 20 5.89 18.31 11.86
C LEU A 20 6.44 19.62 11.30
N THR A 21 7.73 19.86 11.54
CA THR A 21 8.46 20.92 10.85
C THR A 21 8.87 20.46 9.44
N ASP A 22 9.10 21.41 8.53
CA ASP A 22 9.59 21.11 7.17
C ASP A 22 10.86 20.24 7.17
N GLN A 23 11.76 20.48 8.13
CA GLN A 23 12.99 19.69 8.28
C GLN A 23 12.69 18.23 8.66
N MET A 24 11.73 18.01 9.55
CA MET A 24 11.29 16.67 9.95
C MET A 24 10.60 15.94 8.80
N ILE A 25 9.79 16.66 8.01
CA ILE A 25 9.14 16.12 6.81
C ILE A 25 10.20 15.63 5.81
N ILE A 26 11.20 16.45 5.50
CA ILE A 26 12.28 16.08 4.55
C ILE A 26 13.06 14.88 5.07
N LYS A 27 13.39 14.85 6.36
CA LYS A 27 14.11 13.73 7.00
C LYS A 27 13.31 12.44 6.93
N LEU A 28 12.01 12.49 7.25
CA LEU A 28 11.10 11.36 7.23
C LEU A 28 10.93 10.81 5.80
N ALA A 29 10.72 11.70 4.82
CA ALA A 29 10.58 11.33 3.42
C ALA A 29 11.85 10.67 2.87
N THR A 30 13.03 11.20 3.23
CA THR A 30 14.32 10.62 2.82
C THR A 30 14.47 9.19 3.36
N LEU A 31 14.13 8.97 4.63
CA LEU A 31 14.15 7.63 5.24
C LEU A 31 13.15 6.68 4.56
N GLY A 32 11.95 7.15 4.20
CA GLY A 32 10.98 6.37 3.44
C GLY A 32 11.52 5.90 2.10
N CYS A 33 12.12 6.81 1.33
CA CYS A 33 12.74 6.48 0.04
C CYS A 33 13.94 5.52 0.19
N GLU A 34 14.74 5.65 1.26
CA GLU A 34 15.80 4.69 1.55
C GLU A 34 15.26 3.29 1.86
N LEU A 35 14.19 3.20 2.65
CA LEU A 35 13.57 1.92 3.00
C LEU A 35 12.97 1.25 1.77
N GLU A 36 12.25 1.98 0.94
CA GLU A 36 11.72 1.48 -0.33
C GLU A 36 12.84 0.93 -1.23
N LYS A 37 13.94 1.68 -1.40
CA LYS A 37 15.10 1.21 -2.17
C LYS A 37 15.73 -0.04 -1.60
N ARG A 38 15.79 -0.19 -0.26
CA ARG A 38 16.36 -1.37 0.40
C ARG A 38 15.48 -2.60 0.26
N PHE A 39 14.15 -2.45 0.28
CA PHE A 39 13.20 -3.55 0.18
C PHE A 39 12.73 -3.85 -1.25
N GLY A 40 13.03 -2.98 -2.22
CA GLY A 40 12.67 -3.16 -3.62
C GLY A 40 11.17 -3.06 -3.92
N CYS A 41 10.36 -2.61 -2.95
CA CYS A 41 8.92 -2.47 -3.08
C CYS A 41 8.42 -1.33 -2.19
N PRO A 42 7.28 -0.68 -2.54
CA PRO A 42 6.65 0.32 -1.70
C PRO A 42 6.33 -0.22 -0.30
N ARG A 43 6.54 0.62 0.71
CA ARG A 43 6.38 0.24 2.13
C ARG A 43 5.34 1.10 2.82
N ASP A 44 4.52 0.46 3.63
CA ASP A 44 3.70 1.09 4.66
C ASP A 44 4.49 1.06 5.99
N ILE A 45 4.72 2.26 6.57
CA ILE A 45 5.69 2.48 7.63
C ILE A 45 5.01 3.16 8.82
N GLU A 46 5.12 2.55 9.99
CA GLU A 46 4.79 3.17 11.27
C GLU A 46 6.04 3.77 11.90
N TRP A 47 5.93 5.01 12.36
CA TRP A 47 7.03 5.77 12.95
C TRP A 47 6.56 6.60 14.15
N ALA A 48 7.49 6.99 15.00
CA ALA A 48 7.26 7.85 16.15
C ALA A 48 8.38 8.90 16.26
N ILE A 49 8.09 9.99 16.97
CA ILE A 49 9.05 11.06 17.21
C ILE A 49 9.15 11.33 18.71
N ASP A 50 10.39 11.47 19.18
CA ASP A 50 10.71 11.97 20.52
C ASP A 50 11.84 13.01 20.39
N GLY A 51 11.49 14.27 20.66
CA GLY A 51 12.32 15.43 20.35
C GLY A 51 12.59 15.55 18.83
N GLU A 52 13.86 15.48 18.44
CA GLU A 52 14.30 15.55 17.03
C GLU A 52 14.61 14.17 16.41
N ASN A 53 14.37 13.11 17.18
CA ASN A 53 14.66 11.74 16.79
C ASN A 53 13.43 11.08 16.19
N ILE A 54 13.62 10.46 15.02
CA ILE A 54 12.59 9.67 14.34
C ILE A 54 12.90 8.20 14.59
N TYR A 55 11.93 7.47 15.09
CA TYR A 55 12.01 6.04 15.35
C TYR A 55 11.10 5.29 14.37
N MET A 56 11.66 4.29 13.69
CA MET A 56 10.90 3.40 12.80
C MET A 56 10.42 2.20 13.62
N LEU A 57 9.11 1.98 13.66
CA LEU A 57 8.47 0.94 14.47
C LEU A 57 8.14 -0.29 13.62
N GLN A 58 7.33 -0.10 12.57
CA GLN A 58 6.89 -1.16 11.66
C GLN A 58 7.15 -0.76 10.21
N CYS A 59 7.50 -1.73 9.35
CA CYS A 59 7.70 -1.50 7.91
C CYS A 59 7.24 -2.73 7.13
N ARG A 60 6.08 -2.65 6.47
CA ARG A 60 5.46 -3.77 5.74
C ARG A 60 5.31 -3.45 4.24
N PRO A 61 5.38 -4.44 3.33
CA PRO A 61 5.14 -4.20 1.91
C PRO A 61 3.68 -3.78 1.67
N ILE A 62 3.48 -2.84 0.75
CA ILE A 62 2.15 -2.51 0.23
C ILE A 62 1.78 -3.57 -0.82
N THR A 63 0.72 -4.33 -0.56
CA THR A 63 0.29 -5.46 -1.41
C THR A 63 -0.75 -5.09 -2.47
N ILE A 64 -1.20 -3.83 -2.50
CA ILE A 64 -2.22 -3.36 -3.46
C ILE A 64 -1.55 -2.88 -4.76
N ALA A 65 -0.23 -2.74 -4.79
CA ALA A 65 0.51 -2.12 -5.89
C ALA A 65 0.95 -3.09 -7.01
N GLU A 66 0.63 -4.38 -6.91
CA GLU A 66 0.72 -5.31 -8.05
C GLU A 66 -0.49 -5.06 -8.95
N ASN A 67 -0.55 -3.85 -9.52
CA ASN A 67 -1.46 -3.53 -10.61
C ASN A 67 -0.89 -4.18 -11.85
N GLU A 68 -1.50 -5.28 -12.29
CA GLU A 68 -1.34 -5.74 -13.66
C GLU A 68 -1.55 -4.54 -14.59
N THR A 69 -0.62 -4.34 -15.52
CA THR A 69 -0.73 -3.31 -16.55
C THR A 69 -1.98 -3.56 -17.39
N GLU A 70 -2.52 -2.52 -18.05
CA GLU A 70 -3.67 -2.69 -18.95
C GLU A 70 -3.39 -3.74 -20.04
N GLU A 71 -2.14 -3.84 -20.51
CA GLU A 71 -1.69 -4.90 -21.43
C GLU A 71 -1.73 -6.28 -20.77
N GLU A 72 -1.21 -6.45 -19.55
CA GLU A 72 -1.27 -7.71 -18.80
C GLU A 72 -2.71 -8.15 -18.53
N LEU A 73 -3.60 -7.21 -18.18
CA LEU A 73 -5.03 -7.46 -17.98
C LEU A 73 -5.75 -7.88 -19.27
N ILE A 74 -5.44 -7.22 -20.39
CA ILE A 74 -6.04 -7.54 -21.71
C ILE A 74 -5.56 -8.91 -22.20
N HIS A 75 -4.32 -9.30 -21.87
CA HIS A 75 -3.71 -10.53 -22.33
C HIS A 75 -3.72 -11.67 -21.30
N GLU A 76 -4.41 -11.54 -20.16
CA GLU A 76 -4.48 -12.53 -19.08
C GLU A 76 -4.80 -13.95 -19.59
N PHE A 77 -5.65 -14.07 -20.61
CA PHE A 77 -6.13 -15.35 -21.16
C PHE A 77 -5.50 -15.75 -22.50
N ASP A 78 -4.39 -15.13 -22.93
CA ASP A 78 -3.70 -15.40 -24.21
C ASP A 78 -4.65 -15.43 -25.44
N SER A 79 -5.77 -14.71 -25.37
CA SER A 79 -6.80 -14.78 -26.40
C SER A 79 -6.46 -13.89 -27.59
N PRO A 80 -6.59 -14.37 -28.84
CA PRO A 80 -6.33 -13.56 -30.02
C PRO A 80 -7.38 -12.44 -30.13
N MET A 81 -6.92 -11.19 -30.03
CA MET A 81 -7.76 -10.01 -30.22
C MET A 81 -8.14 -9.87 -31.70
N THR A 82 -9.42 -9.92 -32.02
CA THR A 82 -9.91 -9.90 -33.42
C THR A 82 -10.04 -8.49 -34.02
N CYS A 83 -10.04 -7.42 -33.21
CA CYS A 83 -10.05 -6.04 -33.69
C CYS A 83 -9.66 -5.01 -32.61
N ASP A 84 -9.42 -3.76 -33.04
CA ASP A 84 -8.96 -2.64 -32.19
C ASP A 84 -10.03 -2.06 -31.23
N TYR A 85 -11.30 -2.49 -31.34
CA TYR A 85 -12.41 -1.99 -30.52
C TYR A 85 -13.22 -3.15 -29.93
N GLN A 86 -12.71 -3.74 -28.86
CA GLN A 86 -13.39 -4.81 -28.13
C GLN A 86 -14.00 -4.24 -26.85
N TRP A 87 -15.33 -4.28 -26.75
CA TRP A 87 -16.05 -3.90 -25.52
C TRP A 87 -16.10 -5.10 -24.59
N LEU A 88 -15.26 -5.09 -23.55
CA LEU A 88 -15.25 -6.10 -22.50
C LEU A 88 -16.24 -5.70 -21.40
N THR A 89 -16.99 -6.66 -20.89
CA THR A 89 -17.92 -6.46 -19.77
C THR A 89 -17.83 -7.63 -18.80
N THR A 90 -17.78 -7.32 -17.51
CA THR A 90 -17.78 -8.31 -16.42
C THR A 90 -19.20 -8.73 -16.02
N ALA A 91 -20.24 -8.24 -16.71
CA ALA A 91 -21.64 -8.42 -16.32
C ALA A 91 -22.06 -9.89 -16.15
N ASN A 92 -21.46 -10.82 -16.91
CA ASN A 92 -21.73 -12.26 -16.77
C ASN A 92 -20.63 -13.00 -15.98
N ILE A 93 -19.45 -12.39 -15.83
CA ILE A 93 -18.34 -12.99 -15.10
C ILE A 93 -18.68 -13.14 -13.62
N SER A 94 -19.38 -12.18 -13.01
CA SER A 94 -19.73 -12.28 -11.59
C SER A 94 -20.70 -13.41 -11.25
N GLU A 95 -21.51 -13.87 -12.21
CA GLU A 95 -22.44 -15.00 -12.04
C GLU A 95 -21.73 -16.34 -12.26
N MET A 96 -20.86 -16.42 -13.28
CA MET A 96 -20.15 -17.66 -13.64
C MET A 96 -18.86 -17.88 -12.84
N MET A 97 -18.23 -16.81 -12.35
CA MET A 97 -16.96 -16.80 -11.63
C MET A 97 -16.99 -15.73 -10.52
N PRO A 98 -17.52 -16.06 -9.32
CA PRO A 98 -17.79 -15.08 -8.25
C PRO A 98 -16.53 -14.61 -7.49
N GLY A 99 -15.44 -14.30 -8.18
CA GLY A 99 -14.17 -13.86 -7.61
C GLY A 99 -13.10 -14.95 -7.73
N ALA A 100 -12.48 -15.33 -6.61
CA ALA A 100 -11.36 -16.27 -6.62
C ALA A 100 -11.76 -17.65 -7.17
N VAL A 101 -11.35 -17.93 -8.42
CA VAL A 101 -11.48 -19.23 -9.06
C VAL A 101 -10.20 -20.04 -8.90
N THR A 102 -10.32 -21.36 -8.83
CA THR A 102 -9.17 -22.24 -8.64
C THR A 102 -8.42 -22.45 -9.96
N PRO A 103 -7.10 -22.79 -9.94
CA PRO A 103 -6.39 -23.15 -11.17
C PRO A 103 -7.03 -24.29 -11.98
N LEU A 104 -7.81 -25.17 -11.32
CA LEU A 104 -8.56 -26.26 -11.98
C LEU A 104 -9.80 -25.77 -12.75
N THR A 105 -10.27 -24.55 -12.48
CA THR A 105 -11.38 -23.94 -13.22
C THR A 105 -10.98 -23.61 -14.67
N LEU A 106 -9.69 -23.45 -14.93
CA LEU A 106 -9.11 -23.11 -16.25
C LEU A 106 -8.43 -24.30 -16.95
N SER A 107 -8.47 -25.51 -16.37
CA SER A 107 -7.92 -26.75 -16.97
C SER A 107 -8.95 -27.48 -17.83
#